data_AF-A0AAD4Z9A2-F1
#
_entry.id   AF-A0AAD4Z9A2-F1
#
_cell.length_a   1.000
_cell.length_b   1.000
_cell.length_c   1.000
_cell.angle_alpha   90.00
_cell.angle_beta   90.00
_cell.angle_gamma   90.00
#
_symmetry.space_group_name_H-M   'P 1'
#
loop_
_entity.id
_entity.type
_entity.pdbx_description
1 polymer ?
#
loop_
_entity_poly.entity_id
_entity_poly.type
_entity_poly.pdbx_seq_one_letter_code
_entity_poly.pdbx_strand_id
1 'polypeptide(L)' 'MVSPWPFAQWGLDLIGPMPEGKGQVKYAVVAVDYFTKWAEAEALATITAACIETFVWQSIPILSPMARSKP' A
#
# COMPACT_ATOMS: atom_id res chain seq x y z
N MET A 1 7.05 -21.65 8.92
CA MET A 1 6.17 -21.04 9.94
C MET A 1 6.59 -19.60 10.11
N VAL A 2 5.77 -18.64 9.67
CA VAL A 2 6.02 -17.21 9.89
C VAL A 2 5.44 -16.88 11.25
N SER A 3 6.27 -16.39 12.15
CA SER A 3 5.90 -16.04 13.52
C SER A 3 4.99 -14.79 13.53
N PRO A 4 3.92 -14.75 14.35
CA PRO A 4 2.85 -13.77 14.25
C PRO A 4 3.26 -12.46 14.95
N TRP A 5 4.08 -11.65 14.29
CA TRP A 5 4.46 -10.32 14.77
C TRP A 5 3.78 -9.26 13.90
N PRO A 6 3.39 -8.10 14.46
CA PRO A 6 2.94 -6.96 13.68
C PRO A 6 3.95 -6.65 12.56
N PHE A 7 3.47 -6.38 11.36
CA PHE A 7 4.28 -6.06 10.18
C PHE A 7 5.15 -7.20 9.60
N ALA A 8 5.05 -8.43 10.12
CA ALA A 8 5.81 -9.57 9.59
C ALA A 8 5.24 -10.11 8.27
N GLN A 9 3.96 -9.88 7.99
CA GLN A 9 3.30 -10.32 6.77
C GLN A 9 2.31 -9.28 6.25
N TRP A 10 2.47 -8.94 4.98
CA TRP A 10 1.62 -7.97 4.29
C TRP A 10 1.00 -8.61 3.05
N GLY A 11 -0.26 -8.31 2.81
CA GLY A 11 -0.95 -8.60 1.56
C GLY A 11 -0.98 -7.33 0.71
N LEU A 12 -0.50 -7.42 -0.52
CA LEU A 12 -0.62 -6.34 -1.50
C LEU A 12 -1.68 -6.72 -2.52
N ASP A 13 -2.59 -5.79 -2.81
CA ASP A 13 -3.61 -5.96 -3.82
C ASP A 13 -3.66 -4.74 -4.76
N LEU A 14 -4.04 -4.99 -6.01
CA LEU A 14 -4.17 -3.98 -7.05
C LEU A 14 -5.60 -3.97 -7.55
N ILE A 15 -6.30 -2.86 -7.28
CA ILE A 15 -7.64 -2.62 -7.78
C ILE A 15 -7.52 -2.14 -9.22
N GLY A 16 -8.17 -2.89 -10.11
CA GLY A 16 -8.20 -2.67 -11.55
C GLY A 16 -8.92 -1.38 -11.97
N PRO A 17 -9.06 -1.15 -13.29
CA PRO A 17 -9.47 0.13 -13.84
C PRO A 17 -10.88 0.54 -13.36
N MET A 18 -10.92 1.50 -12.45
CA MET A 18 -12.12 2.18 -11.97
C MET A 18 -12.56 3.26 -12.97
N PRO A 19 -13.84 3.69 -12.93
CA PRO A 19 -14.29 4.85 -13.70
C PRO A 19 -13.36 6.05 -13.42
N GLU A 20 -12.81 6.64 -14.48
CA GLU A 20 -11.77 7.66 -14.34
C GLU A 20 -12.25 8.84 -13.47
N GLY A 21 -11.58 9.01 -12.33
CA GLY A 21 -11.74 10.21 -11.50
C GLY A 21 -10.96 11.41 -12.05
N LYS A 22 -11.02 12.53 -11.34
CA LYS A 22 -10.17 13.70 -11.65
C LYS A 22 -8.69 13.27 -11.63
N GLY A 23 -7.96 13.53 -12.73
CA GLY A 23 -6.53 13.23 -12.83
C GLY A 23 -6.17 11.86 -13.41
N GLN A 24 -7.11 11.18 -14.09
CA GLN A 24 -6.89 9.87 -14.75
C GLN A 24 -6.45 8.75 -13.79
N VAL A 25 -6.68 8.94 -12.49
CA VAL A 25 -6.55 7.89 -11.48
C VAL A 25 -7.63 6.85 -11.71
N LYS A 26 -7.17 5.66 -12.09
CA LYS A 26 -8.03 4.51 -12.42
C LYS A 26 -7.63 3.25 -11.67
N TYR A 27 -6.53 3.28 -10.93
CA TYR A 27 -6.08 2.14 -10.13
C TYR A 27 -5.96 2.53 -8.67
N ALA A 28 -6.00 1.55 -7.80
CA ALA A 28 -5.58 1.72 -6.41
C ALA A 28 -4.69 0.55 -6.01
N VAL A 29 -3.65 0.84 -5.23
CA VAL A 29 -2.84 -0.18 -4.57
C VAL A 29 -3.24 -0.22 -3.10
N VAL A 30 -3.37 -1.41 -2.53
CA VAL A 30 -3.77 -1.63 -1.14
C VAL A 30 -2.74 -2.53 -0.46
N ALA A 31 -2.26 -2.13 0.70
CA ALA A 31 -1.41 -2.93 1.58
C ALA A 31 -2.19 -3.26 2.85
N VAL A 32 -2.30 -4.54 3.19
CA VAL A 32 -2.97 -5.00 4.41
C VAL A 32 -1.99 -5.74 5.30
N ASP A 33 -1.79 -5.27 6.52
CA ASP A 33 -1.07 -6.01 7.56
C ASP A 33 -1.99 -7.14 8.05
N TYR A 34 -1.58 -8.38 7.81
CA TYR A 34 -2.41 -9.55 8.16
C TYR A 34 -2.63 -9.70 9.65
N PHE A 35 -1.72 -9.20 10.49
CA PHE A 35 -1.77 -9.32 11.93
C PHE A 35 -2.72 -8.30 12.54
N THR A 36 -2.51 -7.01 12.27
CA THR A 36 -3.35 -5.93 12.81
C THR A 36 -4.65 -5.73 12.03
N LYS A 37 -4.77 -6.33 10.84
CA LYS A 37 -5.82 -6.04 9.85
C LYS A 37 -5.84 -4.58 9.40
N TRP A 38 -4.75 -3.85 9.59
CA TRP A 38 -4.61 -2.49 9.14
C TRP A 38 -4.44 -2.44 7.62
N ALA A 39 -5.14 -1.53 6.97
CA ALA A 39 -5.11 -1.37 5.52
C ALA A 39 -4.70 0.06 5.15
N GLU A 40 -3.71 0.19 4.26
CA GLU A 40 -3.37 1.43 3.58
C GLU A 40 -3.73 1.32 2.09
N ALA A 41 -4.22 2.40 1.51
CA ALA A 41 -4.55 2.45 0.08
C ALA A 41 -4.07 3.76 -0.55
N GLU A 42 -3.52 3.66 -1.77
CA GLU A 42 -3.11 4.81 -2.58
C GLU A 42 -3.71 4.72 -3.99
N ALA A 43 -4.23 5.84 -4.48
CA ALA A 43 -4.77 5.94 -5.83
C ALA A 43 -3.65 6.20 -6.86
N LEU A 44 -3.63 5.41 -7.94
CA LEU A 44 -2.60 5.46 -8.98
C LEU A 44 -3.22 5.75 -10.36
N ALA A 45 -2.56 6.65 -11.10
CA ALA A 45 -2.90 6.91 -12.50
C ALA A 45 -2.42 5.78 -13.43
N THR A 46 -1.28 5.17 -13.10
CA THR A 46 -0.69 4.03 -13.84
C THR A 46 -0.08 3.03 -12.87
N ILE A 47 -0.23 1.74 -13.14
CA ILE A 47 0.44 0.67 -12.39
C ILE A 47 1.83 0.49 -12.99
N THR A 48 2.84 1.06 -12.34
CA THR A 48 4.25 0.83 -12.66
C THR A 48 4.97 0.25 -11.45
N ALA A 49 6.06 -0.49 -11.68
CA ALA A 49 6.88 -1.03 -10.59
C ALA A 49 7.39 0.08 -9.66
N ALA A 50 7.82 1.21 -10.22
CA ALA A 50 8.28 2.36 -9.45
C ALA A 50 7.20 2.96 -8.53
N CYS A 51 5.94 3.00 -8.98
CA CYS A 51 4.82 3.43 -8.15
C CYS A 51 4.60 2.48 -6.97
N ILE A 52 4.64 1.17 -7.22
CA ILE A 52 4.46 0.14 -6.18
C ILE A 52 5.62 0.16 -5.19
N GLU A 53 6.86 0.29 -5.67
CA GLU A 53 8.04 0.42 -4.79
C GLU A 53 7.90 1.65 -3.88
N THR A 54 7.54 2.80 -4.46
CA THR A 54 7.33 4.04 -3.69
C THR A 54 6.24 3.87 -2.64
N PHE A 55 5.11 3.26 -3.01
CA PHE A 55 4.03 2.93 -2.08
C PHE A 55 4.53 2.04 -0.93
N VAL A 56 5.20 0.92 -1.23
CA VAL A 56 5.72 0.00 -0.20
C VAL A 56 6.69 0.70 0.76
N TRP A 57 7.57 1.56 0.25
CA TRP A 57 8.50 2.35 1.06
C TRP A 57 7.83 3.42 1.92
N GLN A 58 6.67 3.93 1.52
CA GLN A 58 5.91 4.93 2.28
C GLN A 58 4.96 4.28 3.29
N SER A 59 4.35 3.16 2.92
CA SER A 59 3.24 2.53 3.62
C SER A 59 3.65 1.55 4.70
N ILE A 60 4.79 0.90 4.57
CA ILE A 60 5.24 -0.09 5.56
C ILE A 60 6.12 0.62 6.61
N PRO A 61 5.64 0.81 7.86
CA PRO A 61 6.32 1.67 8.83
C PRO A 61 7.67 1.14 9.31
N ILE A 62 7.91 -0.16 9.17
CA ILE A 62 9.20 -0.78 9.51
C ILE A 62 10.26 -0.58 8.41
N LEU A 63 9.84 -0.26 7.19
CA LEU A 63 10.73 0.07 6.06
C LEU A 63 10.85 1.57 5.84
N SER A 64 9.90 2.36 6.34
CA SER A 64 9.93 3.82 6.26
C SER A 64 10.51 4.44 7.54
N PRO A 65 11.67 5.11 7.50
CA PRO A 65 12.15 5.90 8.63
C PRO A 65 11.24 7.11 8.97
N MET A 66 10.20 7.37 8.16
CA MET A 66 9.40 8.60 8.19
C MET A 66 7.89 8.37 8.43
N ALA A 67 7.42 7.13 8.51
CA ALA A 67 5.98 6.81 8.60
C ALA A 67 5.31 7.11 9.95
N ARG A 68 6.06 7.56 10.98
CA ARG A 68 5.51 7.81 12.32
C ARG A 68 4.71 9.13 12.44
N SER A 69 4.33 9.77 11.34
CA SER A 69 3.71 11.12 11.38
C SER A 69 2.56 11.37 10.41
N LYS A 70 1.82 10.35 9.94
CA LYS A 70 0.50 10.61 9.35
C LYS A 70 -0.57 10.51 10.44
N PRO A 71 -1.43 11.54 10.60
CA PRO A 71 -2.41 11.63 11.67
C PRO A 71 -3.52 10.58 11.58
#